data_AF-A0A7C2N9H8-F1
#
_entry.id   AF-A0A7C2N9H8-F1
#
_cell.length_a   1.000
_cell.length_b   1.000
_cell.length_c   1.000
_cell.angle_alpha   90.00
_cell.angle_beta   90.00
_cell.angle_gamma   90.00
#
_symmetry.space_group_name_H-M   'P 1'
#
loop_
_entity.id
_entity.type
_entity.pdbx_description
1 polymer ?
#
loop_
_entity_poly.entity_id
_entity_poly.type
_entity_poly.pdbx_seq_one_letter_code
_entity_poly.pdbx_strand_id
1 'polypeptide(L)'
;MEKKANLPLDDDHYAPLKQELRIMLDSDPELSNARLLREFLIKYKEYFGTRTSAEISAGTDNMLRRTIHYMVLSSTDLASFHEISRNWLKEQGYQLPPWDADSFHKLHRVIQYQGRAAAVIEWEPQKNITLDPSLKENEKKWVLAMAIGAGEKPDWSEEELRKYAAYLTMGGTEFSNDRELSNEEIARKYEVPIEEVEYRRGLPDKIGTVKI
;
A
#
# COMPACT_ATOMS: atom_id res chain seq x y z
N MET A 1 -25.84 -9.94 14.81
CA MET A 1 -24.40 -10.04 15.12
C MET A 1 -23.70 -9.02 14.24
N GLU A 2 -23.23 -7.93 14.81
CA GLU A 2 -22.32 -7.02 14.11
C GLU A 2 -21.09 -7.84 13.69
N LYS A 3 -20.78 -7.86 12.39
CA LYS A 3 -19.49 -8.40 11.93
C LYS A 3 -18.44 -7.50 12.57
N LYS A 4 -17.63 -8.04 13.50
CA LYS A 4 -16.40 -7.38 13.92
C LYS A 4 -15.64 -7.01 12.64
N ALA A 5 -15.33 -5.74 12.47
CA ALA A 5 -14.50 -5.30 11.36
C ALA A 5 -13.12 -5.94 11.55
N ASN A 6 -12.78 -6.92 10.72
CA ASN A 6 -11.44 -7.48 10.70
C ASN A 6 -10.50 -6.43 10.10
N LEU A 7 -9.58 -5.92 10.91
CA LEU A 7 -8.49 -5.07 10.46
C LEU A 7 -7.48 -5.90 9.65
N PRO A 8 -6.65 -5.26 8.80
CA PRO A 8 -5.80 -5.97 7.85
C PRO A 8 -4.85 -7.03 8.44
N LEU A 9 -4.41 -6.86 9.69
CA LEU A 9 -3.52 -7.79 10.39
C LEU A 9 -4.24 -8.72 11.38
N ASP A 10 -5.57 -8.76 11.38
CA ASP A 10 -6.33 -9.62 12.29
C ASP A 10 -6.24 -11.11 11.93
N ASP A 11 -5.84 -11.44 10.70
CA ASP A 11 -5.64 -12.81 10.26
C ASP A 11 -4.54 -13.54 11.06
N ASP A 12 -4.79 -14.82 11.38
CA ASP A 12 -3.92 -15.67 12.19
C ASP A 12 -2.51 -15.82 11.61
N HIS A 13 -2.35 -15.73 10.28
CA HIS A 13 -0.99 -15.81 9.70
C HIS A 13 -0.09 -14.67 10.16
N TYR A 14 -0.64 -13.52 10.58
CA TYR A 14 0.13 -12.40 11.14
C TYR A 14 0.41 -12.52 12.64
N ALA A 15 -0.07 -13.56 13.33
CA ALA A 15 0.10 -13.73 14.78
C ALA A 15 1.57 -13.61 15.25
N PRO A 16 2.57 -14.21 14.59
CA PRO A 16 3.97 -14.08 15.00
C PRO A 16 4.49 -12.64 14.90
N LEU A 17 4.07 -11.90 13.87
CA LEU A 17 4.42 -10.51 13.66
C LEU A 17 3.76 -9.62 14.72
N LYS A 18 2.47 -9.83 14.99
CA LYS A 18 1.71 -9.08 16.02
C LYS A 18 2.29 -9.27 17.42
N GLN A 19 2.72 -10.49 17.75
CA GLN A 19 3.30 -10.80 19.05
C GLN A 19 4.60 -10.03 19.30
N GLU A 20 5.55 -10.07 18.36
CA GLU A 20 6.80 -9.32 18.49
C GLU A 20 6.57 -7.81 18.48
N LEU A 21 5.63 -7.33 17.66
CA LEU A 21 5.26 -5.92 17.65
C LEU A 21 4.73 -5.47 19.02
N ARG A 22 3.90 -6.31 19.67
CA ARG A 22 3.41 -6.04 21.03
C ARG A 22 4.55 -5.95 22.03
N ILE A 23 5.48 -6.91 22.02
CA ILE A 23 6.65 -6.92 22.93
C ILE A 23 7.47 -5.65 22.76
N MET A 24 7.65 -5.20 21.52
CA MET A 24 8.35 -3.95 21.22
C MET A 24 7.60 -2.74 21.79
N LEU A 25 6.29 -2.65 21.57
CA LEU A 25 5.45 -1.54 22.05
C LEU A 25 5.33 -1.49 23.57
N ASP A 26 5.31 -2.64 24.25
CA ASP A 26 5.31 -2.70 25.70
C ASP A 26 6.62 -2.11 26.28
N SER A 27 7.73 -2.17 25.52
CA SER A 27 9.06 -1.69 25.94
C SER A 27 9.36 -0.26 25.49
N ASP A 28 8.88 0.13 24.31
CA ASP A 28 9.06 1.45 23.68
C ASP A 28 7.75 1.85 22.98
N PRO A 29 6.73 2.31 23.73
CA PRO A 29 5.41 2.65 23.16
C PRO A 29 5.48 3.76 22.10
N GLU A 30 6.49 4.63 22.24
CA GLU A 30 6.76 5.72 21.31
C GLU A 30 7.49 5.23 20.05
N LEU A 31 8.08 4.04 20.03
CA LEU A 31 8.87 3.54 18.88
C LEU A 31 10.03 4.47 18.52
N SER A 32 10.75 4.93 19.54
CA SER A 32 11.87 5.87 19.41
C SER A 32 13.15 5.22 18.87
N ASN A 33 13.31 3.90 19.01
CA ASN A 33 14.53 3.18 18.63
C ASN A 33 14.54 2.71 17.16
N ALA A 34 14.96 3.58 16.24
CA ALA A 34 15.01 3.30 14.80
C ALA A 34 15.77 2.03 14.41
N ARG A 35 16.83 1.65 15.14
CA ARG A 35 17.58 0.42 14.87
C ARG A 35 16.70 -0.81 15.09
N LEU A 36 15.97 -0.86 16.20
CA LEU A 36 15.06 -1.98 16.51
C LEU A 36 13.89 -2.04 15.52
N LEU A 37 13.35 -0.89 15.10
CA LEU A 37 12.31 -0.84 14.07
C LEU A 37 12.81 -1.44 12.74
N ARG A 38 14.03 -1.09 12.33
CA ARG A 38 14.63 -1.63 11.11
C ARG A 38 14.88 -3.13 11.21
N GLU A 39 15.44 -3.61 12.31
CA GLU A 39 15.67 -5.03 12.56
C GLU A 39 14.36 -5.84 12.52
N PHE A 40 13.30 -5.30 13.14
CA PHE A 40 11.98 -5.90 13.09
C PHE A 40 11.42 -5.97 11.67
N LEU A 41 11.45 -4.86 10.93
CA LEU A 41 10.90 -4.83 9.57
C LEU A 41 11.69 -5.72 8.59
N ILE A 42 13.01 -5.88 8.78
CA ILE A 42 13.83 -6.82 8.01
C ILE A 42 13.49 -8.27 8.37
N LYS A 43 13.34 -8.60 9.66
CA LYS A 43 12.95 -9.93 10.14
C LYS A 43 11.62 -10.38 9.55
N TYR A 44 10.66 -9.45 9.43
CA TYR A 44 9.31 -9.71 8.95
C TYR A 44 9.07 -9.32 7.48
N LYS A 45 10.13 -9.12 6.68
CA LYS A 45 10.02 -8.63 5.30
C LYS A 45 9.12 -9.47 4.39
N GLU A 46 9.00 -10.76 4.67
CA GLU A 46 8.18 -11.71 3.89
C GLU A 46 6.67 -11.45 4.04
N TYR A 47 6.26 -10.70 5.07
CA TYR A 47 4.87 -10.26 5.26
C TYR A 47 4.55 -8.99 4.45
N PHE A 48 5.53 -8.39 3.77
CA PHE A 48 5.34 -7.16 3.00
C PHE A 48 5.51 -7.42 1.50
N GLY A 49 4.75 -6.69 0.68
CA GLY A 49 4.95 -6.68 -0.77
C GLY A 49 6.35 -6.15 -1.16
N THR A 50 6.83 -6.53 -2.34
CA THR A 50 8.19 -6.21 -2.83
C THR A 50 8.54 -4.73 -2.74
N ARG A 51 7.59 -3.84 -3.07
CA ARG A 51 7.76 -2.38 -2.97
C ARG A 51 7.97 -1.93 -1.53
N THR A 52 7.10 -2.33 -0.60
CA THR A 52 7.20 -1.98 0.82
C THR A 52 8.50 -2.51 1.42
N SER A 53 8.94 -3.71 1.03
CA SER A 53 10.24 -4.28 1.45
C SER A 53 11.44 -3.48 0.94
N ALA A 54 11.40 -2.99 -0.30
CA ALA A 54 12.44 -2.12 -0.85
C ALA A 54 12.45 -0.75 -0.16
N GLU A 55 11.27 -0.15 0.05
CA GLU A 55 11.11 1.10 0.79
C GLU A 55 11.64 0.98 2.22
N ILE A 56 11.30 -0.09 2.96
CA ILE A 56 11.84 -0.37 4.31
C ILE A 56 13.37 -0.42 4.30
N SER A 57 13.96 -1.07 3.29
CA SER A 57 15.41 -1.25 3.21
C SER A 57 16.16 0.07 3.02
N ALA A 58 15.64 0.96 2.17
CA ALA A 58 16.23 2.28 1.88
C ALA A 58 15.65 3.44 2.71
N GLY A 59 14.67 3.15 3.56
CA GLY A 59 13.81 4.13 4.23
C GLY A 59 14.50 4.95 5.31
N THR A 60 14.00 6.16 5.54
CA THR A 60 14.39 7.00 6.69
C THR A 60 13.76 6.46 7.98
N ASP A 61 14.32 6.82 9.13
CA ASP A 61 13.82 6.39 10.44
C ASP A 61 12.35 6.77 10.68
N ASN A 62 11.95 7.99 10.27
CA ASN A 62 10.55 8.43 10.33
C ASN A 62 9.64 7.58 9.44
N MET A 63 10.13 7.11 8.29
CA MET A 63 9.35 6.24 7.42
C MET A 63 9.15 4.86 8.05
N LEU A 64 10.18 4.30 8.69
CA LEU A 64 10.08 3.04 9.43
C LEU A 64 9.09 3.17 10.59
N ARG A 65 9.19 4.24 11.39
CA ARG A 65 8.29 4.52 12.51
C ARG A 65 6.84 4.67 12.04
N ARG A 66 6.60 5.42 10.95
CA ARG A 66 5.29 5.53 10.32
C ARG A 66 4.73 4.17 9.92
N THR A 67 5.53 3.33 9.27
CA THR A 67 5.12 1.98 8.86
C THR A 67 4.66 1.15 10.05
N ILE A 68 5.39 1.21 11.17
CA ILE A 68 5.01 0.48 12.39
C ILE A 68 3.71 1.04 12.99
N HIS A 69 3.52 2.37 13.06
CA HIS A 69 2.26 2.95 13.51
C HIS A 69 1.06 2.52 12.64
N TYR A 70 1.23 2.42 11.32
CA TYR A 70 0.19 1.85 10.46
C TYR A 70 -0.07 0.37 10.74
N MET A 71 0.95 -0.43 11.04
CA MET A 71 0.77 -1.83 11.45
C MET A 71 0.00 -1.94 12.77
N VAL A 72 0.26 -1.04 13.73
CA VAL A 72 -0.49 -0.98 15.00
C VAL A 72 -1.98 -0.71 14.74
N LEU A 73 -2.30 0.29 13.92
CA LEU A 73 -3.67 0.63 13.53
C LEU A 73 -4.35 -0.44 12.66
N SER A 74 -3.60 -1.45 12.21
CA SER A 74 -4.11 -2.54 11.38
C SER A 74 -4.44 -3.80 12.20
N SER A 75 -4.36 -3.77 13.53
CA SER A 75 -4.58 -4.94 14.39
C SER A 75 -5.49 -4.61 15.57
N THR A 76 -6.53 -5.42 15.78
CA THR A 76 -7.39 -5.30 16.96
C THR A 76 -6.66 -5.69 18.24
N ASP A 77 -5.68 -6.60 18.15
CA ASP A 77 -4.90 -7.08 19.31
C ASP A 77 -3.99 -5.99 19.91
N LEU A 78 -3.75 -4.93 19.14
CA LEU A 78 -2.92 -3.78 19.49
C LEU A 78 -3.76 -2.52 19.78
N ALA A 79 -5.07 -2.65 20.00
CA ALA A 79 -5.99 -1.53 20.23
C ALA A 79 -5.54 -0.56 21.34
N SER A 80 -4.85 -1.05 22.38
CA SER A 80 -4.31 -0.22 23.47
C SER A 80 -3.27 0.80 23.00
N PHE A 81 -2.67 0.61 21.82
CA PHE A 81 -1.65 1.50 21.25
C PHE A 81 -2.18 2.38 20.11
N HIS A 82 -3.47 2.27 19.77
CA HIS A 82 -4.06 3.01 18.65
C HIS A 82 -4.04 4.52 18.88
N GLU A 83 -4.41 4.98 20.07
CA GLU A 83 -4.44 6.42 20.37
C GLU A 83 -3.07 7.08 20.25
N ILE A 84 -2.04 6.46 20.83
CA ILE A 84 -0.64 6.92 20.73
C ILE A 84 -0.21 6.97 19.26
N SER A 85 -0.56 5.94 18.48
CA SER A 85 -0.22 5.89 17.06
C SER A 85 -0.93 6.97 16.23
N ARG A 86 -2.23 7.21 16.48
CA ARG A 86 -2.96 8.30 15.82
C ARG A 86 -2.37 9.67 16.15
N ASN A 87 -2.05 9.91 17.42
CA ASN A 87 -1.49 11.18 17.87
C ASN A 87 -0.15 11.43 17.21
N TRP A 88 0.76 10.45 17.23
CA TRP A 88 2.06 10.57 16.57
C TRP A 88 1.91 10.86 15.07
N LEU A 89 1.05 10.12 14.36
CA LEU A 89 0.82 10.34 12.92
C LEU A 89 0.31 11.75 12.63
N LYS A 90 -0.65 12.24 13.41
CA LYS A 90 -1.22 13.59 13.28
C LYS A 90 -0.17 14.67 13.57
N GLU A 91 0.62 14.52 14.62
CA GLU A 91 1.70 15.45 14.99
C GLU A 91 2.77 15.55 13.90
N GLN A 92 3.08 14.45 13.22
CA GLN A 92 4.02 14.42 12.11
C GLN A 92 3.39 14.84 10.76
N GLY A 93 2.10 15.21 10.75
CA GLY A 93 1.39 15.64 9.54
C GLY A 93 1.05 14.50 8.56
N TYR A 94 1.09 13.24 9.01
CA TYR A 94 0.66 12.09 8.22
C TYR A 94 -0.86 11.92 8.25
N GLN A 95 -1.40 11.41 7.16
CA GLN A 95 -2.79 10.97 7.10
C GLN A 95 -2.96 9.67 7.87
N LEU A 96 -4.14 9.46 8.46
CA LEU A 96 -4.49 8.17 9.04
C LEU A 96 -4.78 7.16 7.93
N PRO A 97 -4.43 5.88 8.12
CA PRO A 97 -4.66 4.88 7.09
C PRO A 97 -6.16 4.75 6.79
N PRO A 98 -6.53 4.32 5.57
CA PRO A 98 -7.93 4.30 5.14
C PRO A 98 -8.80 3.26 5.86
N TRP A 99 -8.23 2.45 6.75
CA TRP A 99 -8.96 1.54 7.65
C TRP A 99 -9.07 2.04 9.07
N ASP A 100 -8.46 3.16 9.42
CA ASP A 100 -8.67 3.77 10.72
C ASP A 100 -10.05 4.43 10.80
N ALA A 101 -10.72 4.27 11.95
CA ALA A 101 -12.05 4.81 12.19
C ALA A 101 -12.10 6.35 12.18
N ASP A 102 -10.99 7.03 12.45
CA ASP A 102 -10.90 8.51 12.48
C ASP A 102 -10.50 9.11 11.11
N SER A 103 -10.41 8.29 10.05
CA SER A 103 -10.02 8.75 8.71
C SER A 103 -11.23 9.32 7.93
N PHE A 104 -11.08 10.48 7.29
CA PHE A 104 -12.17 11.16 6.55
C PHE A 104 -12.09 10.86 5.04
N HIS A 105 -13.14 10.28 4.44
CA HIS A 105 -13.15 9.87 3.01
C HIS A 105 -14.32 10.47 2.20
N LYS A 106 -14.09 10.79 0.91
CA LYS A 106 -15.12 11.21 -0.07
C LYS A 106 -15.77 9.99 -0.74
N LEU A 107 -17.07 10.08 -1.03
CA LEU A 107 -18.07 8.98 -0.99
C LEU A 107 -18.04 7.83 -2.02
N HIS A 108 -17.50 7.95 -3.24
CA HIS A 108 -17.37 6.82 -4.20
C HIS A 108 -16.54 7.23 -5.43
N ARG A 109 -15.97 6.25 -6.15
CA ARG A 109 -15.23 6.52 -7.39
C ARG A 109 -15.30 5.37 -8.40
N VAL A 110 -15.53 5.70 -9.67
CA VAL A 110 -15.45 4.74 -10.79
C VAL A 110 -14.10 4.92 -11.50
N ILE A 111 -13.38 3.82 -11.68
CA ILE A 111 -12.14 3.75 -12.46
C ILE A 111 -12.48 3.27 -13.86
N GLN A 112 -11.98 3.98 -14.86
CA GLN A 112 -12.06 3.54 -16.26
C GLN A 112 -10.72 2.93 -16.70
N TYR A 113 -10.80 1.94 -17.59
CA TYR A 113 -9.65 1.35 -18.26
C TYR A 113 -10.02 1.15 -19.73
N GLN A 114 -9.26 1.70 -20.67
CA GLN A 114 -9.56 1.62 -22.11
C GLN A 114 -11.01 2.05 -22.48
N GLY A 115 -11.55 3.08 -21.81
CA GLY A 115 -12.91 3.58 -22.08
C GLY A 115 -14.06 2.74 -21.54
N ARG A 116 -13.78 1.66 -20.79
CA ARG A 116 -14.77 0.88 -20.03
C ARG A 116 -14.64 1.13 -18.54
N ALA A 117 -15.75 1.07 -17.79
CA ALA A 117 -15.71 1.06 -16.33
C ALA A 117 -15.08 -0.26 -15.86
N ALA A 118 -13.97 -0.17 -15.13
CA ALA A 118 -13.11 -1.30 -14.77
C ALA A 118 -13.13 -1.62 -13.27
N ALA A 119 -13.34 -0.61 -12.43
CA ALA A 119 -13.59 -0.80 -11.01
C ALA A 119 -14.55 0.25 -10.46
N VAL A 120 -15.33 -0.14 -9.46
CA VAL A 120 -16.08 0.78 -8.61
C VAL A 120 -15.52 0.65 -7.20
N ILE A 121 -15.20 1.80 -6.61
CA ILE A 121 -14.64 1.92 -5.27
C ILE A 121 -15.72 2.57 -4.42
N GLU A 122 -16.26 1.79 -3.48
CA GLU A 122 -17.24 2.24 -2.50
C GLU A 122 -16.59 2.23 -1.11
N TRP A 123 -16.77 3.32 -0.39
CA TRP A 123 -16.06 3.57 0.86
C TRP A 123 -16.82 3.16 2.11
N GLU A 124 -18.15 2.98 2.04
CA GLU A 124 -18.99 2.43 3.12
C GLU A 124 -20.30 1.80 2.57
N PRO A 125 -20.93 0.84 3.28
CA PRO A 125 -20.58 0.27 4.59
C PRO A 125 -19.71 -1.00 4.50
N GLN A 126 -19.29 -1.39 3.30
CA GLN A 126 -18.33 -2.47 3.07
C GLN A 126 -17.33 -1.97 2.03
N LYS A 127 -16.03 -2.04 2.36
CA LYS A 127 -14.96 -1.78 1.40
C LYS A 127 -15.02 -2.82 0.30
N ASN A 128 -15.72 -2.50 -0.78
CA ASN A 128 -15.93 -3.40 -1.88
C ASN A 128 -15.26 -2.80 -3.11
N ILE A 129 -14.05 -3.27 -3.44
CA ILE A 129 -13.51 -3.12 -4.78
C ILE A 129 -14.16 -4.21 -5.62
N THR A 130 -15.11 -3.83 -6.45
CA THR A 130 -15.71 -4.74 -7.43
C THR A 130 -15.01 -4.52 -8.76
N LEU A 131 -14.16 -5.48 -9.13
CA LEU A 131 -13.54 -5.53 -10.45
C LEU A 131 -14.54 -6.10 -11.46
N ASP A 132 -14.53 -5.59 -12.69
CA ASP A 132 -15.30 -6.20 -13.77
C ASP A 132 -14.85 -7.67 -13.98
N PRO A 133 -15.75 -8.66 -13.87
CA PRO A 133 -15.40 -10.07 -13.98
C PRO A 133 -14.90 -10.46 -15.38
N SER A 134 -15.12 -9.62 -16.39
CA SER A 134 -14.62 -9.82 -17.75
C SER A 134 -13.14 -9.43 -17.94
N LEU A 135 -12.52 -8.81 -16.93
CA LEU A 135 -11.09 -8.49 -16.96
C LEU A 135 -10.25 -9.77 -17.00
N LYS A 136 -9.21 -9.75 -17.83
CA LYS A 136 -8.17 -10.78 -17.80
C LYS A 136 -7.34 -10.66 -16.52
N GLU A 137 -6.68 -11.72 -16.08
CA GLU A 137 -5.90 -11.70 -14.82
C GLU A 137 -4.85 -10.59 -14.76
N ASN A 138 -4.13 -10.35 -15.87
CA ASN A 138 -3.17 -9.26 -15.96
C ASN A 138 -3.83 -7.87 -15.89
N GLU A 139 -5.03 -7.72 -16.46
CA GLU A 139 -5.83 -6.49 -16.37
C GLU A 139 -6.35 -6.28 -14.94
N LYS A 140 -6.79 -7.35 -14.25
CA LYS A 140 -7.24 -7.27 -12.85
C LYS A 140 -6.15 -6.72 -11.93
N LYS A 141 -4.91 -7.21 -12.08
CA LYS A 141 -3.77 -6.74 -11.27
C LYS A 141 -3.49 -5.24 -11.49
N TRP A 142 -3.55 -4.80 -12.75
CA TRP A 142 -3.38 -3.39 -13.11
C TRP A 142 -4.50 -2.51 -12.57
N VAL A 143 -5.76 -2.89 -12.82
CA VAL A 143 -6.94 -2.14 -12.39
C VAL A 143 -7.04 -2.09 -10.87
N LEU A 144 -6.65 -3.16 -10.17
CA LEU A 144 -6.55 -3.16 -8.71
C LEU A 144 -5.51 -2.13 -8.21
N ALA A 145 -4.35 -2.04 -8.86
CA ALA A 145 -3.34 -1.04 -8.51
C ALA A 145 -3.84 0.40 -8.73
N MET A 146 -4.60 0.65 -9.81
CA MET A 146 -5.27 1.94 -10.00
C MET A 146 -6.34 2.20 -8.93
N ALA A 147 -7.11 1.17 -8.56
CA ALA A 147 -8.14 1.28 -7.54
C ALA A 147 -7.54 1.59 -6.15
N ILE A 148 -6.37 1.01 -5.83
CA ILE A 148 -5.61 1.36 -4.61
C ILE A 148 -5.19 2.83 -4.65
N GLY A 149 -4.64 3.32 -5.77
CA GLY A 149 -4.25 4.73 -5.89
C GLY A 149 -5.42 5.70 -5.72
N ALA A 150 -6.57 5.35 -6.31
CA ALA A 150 -7.81 6.12 -6.17
C ALA A 150 -8.37 6.02 -4.77
N GLY A 151 -8.03 4.90 -4.13
CA GLY A 151 -8.15 4.62 -2.74
C GLY A 151 -7.49 5.69 -1.87
N GLU A 152 -6.17 5.78 -2.04
CA GLU A 152 -5.29 6.62 -1.23
C GLU A 152 -5.44 8.12 -1.53
N LYS A 153 -5.78 8.46 -2.77
CA LYS A 153 -5.81 9.85 -3.27
C LYS A 153 -7.03 10.06 -4.17
N PRO A 154 -8.20 10.32 -3.57
CA PRO A 154 -9.45 10.43 -4.31
C PRO A 154 -9.47 11.57 -5.34
N ASP A 155 -8.59 12.55 -5.22
CA ASP A 155 -8.47 13.74 -6.06
C ASP A 155 -7.54 13.57 -7.27
N TRP A 156 -6.73 12.51 -7.33
CA TRP A 156 -5.86 12.24 -8.47
C TRP A 156 -6.64 11.99 -9.75
N SER A 157 -6.14 12.50 -10.88
CA SER A 157 -6.61 12.19 -12.23
C SER A 157 -6.34 10.73 -12.64
N GLU A 158 -6.98 10.27 -13.72
CA GLU A 158 -6.73 8.92 -14.27
C GLU A 158 -5.26 8.72 -14.67
N GLU A 159 -4.61 9.76 -15.19
CA GLU A 159 -3.18 9.71 -15.53
C GLU A 159 -2.30 9.56 -14.28
N GLU A 160 -2.60 10.27 -13.20
CA GLU A 160 -1.91 10.12 -11.91
C GLU A 160 -2.11 8.72 -11.33
N LEU A 161 -3.30 8.15 -11.46
CA LEU A 161 -3.60 6.78 -11.06
C LEU A 161 -2.87 5.75 -11.91
N ARG A 162 -2.80 5.96 -13.23
CA ARG A 162 -2.06 5.11 -14.16
C ARG A 162 -0.57 5.14 -13.84
N LYS A 163 -0.02 6.32 -13.57
CA LYS A 163 1.37 6.50 -13.11
C LYS A 163 1.61 5.80 -11.78
N TYR A 164 0.71 5.98 -10.81
CA TYR A 164 0.78 5.29 -9.52
C TYR A 164 0.77 3.77 -9.69
N ALA A 165 -0.15 3.24 -10.50
CA ALA A 165 -0.24 1.82 -10.80
C ALA A 165 1.05 1.30 -11.44
N ALA A 166 1.64 2.04 -12.39
CA ALA A 166 2.91 1.69 -13.02
C ALA A 166 4.04 1.49 -11.99
N TYR A 167 4.17 2.42 -11.04
CA TYR A 167 5.17 2.32 -9.97
C TYR A 167 4.81 1.25 -8.93
N LEU A 168 3.53 1.03 -8.65
CA LEU A 168 3.08 0.03 -7.70
C LEU A 168 3.30 -1.40 -8.23
N THR A 169 3.01 -1.66 -9.50
CA THR A 169 3.11 -3.01 -10.08
C THR A 169 4.52 -3.35 -10.53
N MET A 170 5.27 -2.40 -11.10
CA MET A 170 6.56 -2.66 -11.73
C MET A 170 7.76 -2.00 -11.02
N GLY A 171 7.53 -1.24 -9.95
CA GLY A 171 8.58 -0.61 -9.16
C GLY A 171 9.13 0.68 -9.75
N GLY A 172 9.98 1.35 -8.96
CA GLY A 172 10.65 2.59 -9.34
C GLY A 172 12.06 2.28 -9.84
N THR A 173 13.03 2.37 -8.95
CA THR A 173 14.46 2.16 -9.29
C THR A 173 14.69 0.72 -9.74
N GLU A 174 13.94 -0.23 -9.19
CA GLU A 174 14.05 -1.66 -9.46
C GLU A 174 13.80 -1.98 -10.94
N PHE A 175 12.93 -1.21 -11.59
CA PHE A 175 12.61 -1.37 -13.01
C PHE A 175 13.82 -1.12 -13.92
N SER A 176 14.86 -0.42 -13.44
CA SER A 176 16.08 -0.20 -14.24
C SER A 176 16.75 -1.51 -14.64
N ASN A 177 16.63 -2.54 -13.81
CA ASN A 177 17.20 -3.86 -14.07
C ASN A 177 16.48 -4.62 -15.19
N ASP A 178 15.24 -4.22 -15.51
CA ASP A 178 14.40 -4.88 -16.50
C ASP A 178 14.36 -4.14 -17.84
N ARG A 179 15.04 -3.00 -17.97
CA ARG A 179 15.02 -2.20 -19.22
C ARG A 179 15.59 -2.92 -20.45
N GLU A 180 16.43 -3.92 -20.24
CA GLU A 180 16.99 -4.76 -21.30
C GLU A 180 16.05 -5.90 -21.73
N LEU A 181 15.02 -6.21 -20.94
CA LEU A 181 14.03 -7.24 -21.28
C LEU A 181 13.01 -6.72 -22.31
N SER A 182 12.49 -7.60 -23.15
CA SER A 182 11.37 -7.26 -24.05
C SER A 182 10.10 -6.87 -23.27
N ASN A 183 9.18 -6.13 -23.90
CA ASN A 183 7.93 -5.74 -23.26
C ASN A 183 7.11 -6.97 -22.86
N GLU A 184 7.15 -8.03 -23.67
CA GLU A 184 6.49 -9.31 -23.42
C GLU A 184 7.07 -10.03 -22.20
N GLU A 185 8.39 -9.99 -22.02
CA GLU A 185 9.06 -10.58 -20.85
C GLU A 185 8.70 -9.81 -19.57
N ILE A 186 8.69 -8.48 -19.62
CA ILE A 186 8.32 -7.63 -18.48
C ILE A 186 6.83 -7.82 -18.16
N ALA A 187 5.95 -7.81 -19.16
CA ALA A 187 4.52 -8.00 -18.99
C ALA A 187 4.21 -9.34 -18.33
N ARG A 188 4.93 -10.40 -18.72
CA ARG A 188 4.82 -11.72 -18.08
C ARG A 188 5.38 -11.74 -16.66
N LYS A 189 6.54 -11.11 -16.44
CA LYS A 189 7.19 -11.03 -15.11
C LYS A 189 6.31 -10.34 -14.08
N TYR A 190 5.68 -9.23 -14.46
CA TYR A 190 4.87 -8.42 -13.57
C TYR A 190 3.37 -8.72 -13.65
N GLU A 191 2.96 -9.58 -14.58
CA GLU A 191 1.57 -9.94 -14.86
C GLU A 191 0.70 -8.70 -15.14
N VAL A 192 1.17 -7.85 -16.04
CA VAL A 192 0.47 -6.62 -16.47
C VAL A 192 0.28 -6.63 -18.00
N PRO A 193 -0.64 -5.83 -18.56
CA PRO A 193 -0.77 -5.67 -20.00
C PRO A 193 0.50 -5.07 -20.64
N ILE A 194 0.77 -5.42 -21.89
CA ILE A 194 1.98 -4.98 -22.62
C ILE A 194 1.97 -3.45 -22.78
N GLU A 195 0.80 -2.88 -23.03
CA GLU A 195 0.59 -1.43 -23.21
C GLU A 195 0.97 -0.64 -21.94
N GLU A 196 0.86 -1.28 -20.76
CA GLU A 196 1.24 -0.66 -19.49
C GLU A 196 2.73 -0.77 -19.21
N VAL A 197 3.40 -1.80 -19.75
CA VAL A 197 4.86 -1.86 -19.78
C VAL A 197 5.43 -0.75 -20.66
N GLU A 198 4.84 -0.53 -21.84
CA GLU A 198 5.22 0.56 -22.74
C GLU A 198 5.07 1.91 -22.05
N TYR A 199 3.95 2.12 -21.36
CA TYR A 199 3.74 3.32 -20.54
C TYR A 199 4.80 3.45 -19.44
N ARG A 200 5.06 2.37 -18.67
CA ARG A 200 6.08 2.38 -17.60
C ARG A 200 7.48 2.68 -18.11
N ARG A 201 7.86 2.23 -19.31
CA ARG A 201 9.16 2.55 -19.93
C ARG A 201 9.34 4.04 -20.20
N GLY A 202 8.25 4.75 -20.48
CA GLY A 202 8.22 6.20 -20.65
C GLY A 202 8.38 6.99 -19.34
N LEU A 203 8.28 6.32 -18.19
CA LEU A 203 8.44 6.94 -16.87
C LEU A 203 9.88 6.84 -16.36
N PRO A 204 10.35 7.81 -15.55
CA PRO A 204 11.66 7.74 -14.91
C PRO A 204 11.70 6.64 -13.84
N ASP A 205 12.84 5.96 -13.73
CA ASP A 205 13.03 4.92 -12.70
C ASP A 205 13.20 5.53 -11.31
N LYS A 206 13.83 6.70 -11.24
CA LYS A 206 13.88 7.47 -10.00
C LYS A 206 12.64 8.35 -9.95
N ILE A 207 11.78 8.08 -8.97
CA ILE A 207 10.79 9.06 -8.53
C ILE A 207 11.61 10.16 -7.87
N GLY A 208 11.86 11.26 -8.60
CA GLY A 208 12.39 12.48 -7.98
C GLY A 208 11.47 12.91 -6.84
N THR A 209 11.87 13.88 -6.01
CA THR A 209 11.02 14.54 -5.01
C THR A 209 9.86 15.30 -5.66
N VAL A 210 9.00 14.58 -6.37
CA VAL A 210 7.73 15.02 -6.90
C VAL A 210 6.72 14.40 -5.95
N LYS A 211 5.99 15.26 -5.25
CA LYS A 211 4.88 14.86 -4.39
C LYS A 211 3.97 13.91 -5.18
N ILE A 212 3.92 12.68 -4.71
CA ILE A 212 2.80 11.76 -4.89
C ILE A 212 1.87 12.06 -3.72
#